data_AF-A0A7G9QAU3-F1
#
_entry.id   AF-A0A7G9QAU3-F1
#
_cell.length_a   1.000
_cell.length_b   1.000
_cell.length_c   1.000
_cell.angle_alpha   90.00
_cell.angle_beta   90.00
_cell.angle_gamma   90.00
#
_symmetry.space_group_name_H-M   'P 1'
#
loop_
_entity.id
_entity.type
_entity.pdbx_description
1 polymer ?
#
loop_
_entity_poly.entity_id
_entity_poly.type
_entity_poly.pdbx_seq_one_letter_code
_entity_poly.pdbx_strand_id
1 'polypeptide(L)'
;MSGIDIYKHKLLGFIECPSTNSFVDSNEGTRRIGVYQLLENIPPDEKYFDGRIGDILLGAGNGEAPAFRISNPIAFQFFTLNEAEFYDLEFDNLTDIFKAFWSPTKSYILCEGFLKLGWTVETDIEMWLAENVCKLLISTVDDYSIYRTEQLDLSTNLSFFDVTN
;
A
#
# COMPACT_ATOMS: atom_id res chain seq x y z
N MET A 1 14.37 -11.49 7.01
CA MET A 1 13.01 -11.34 7.56
C MET A 1 12.50 -10.00 7.10
N SER A 2 11.32 -9.99 6.50
CA SER A 2 10.63 -8.74 6.21
C SER A 2 10.14 -8.09 7.51
N GLY A 3 9.90 -6.79 7.47
CA GLY A 3 9.34 -6.07 8.61
C GLY A 3 7.92 -6.51 8.96
N ILE A 4 7.14 -7.03 8.00
CA ILE A 4 5.71 -7.34 8.18
C ILE A 4 5.48 -8.52 9.12
N ASP A 5 6.25 -9.61 8.98
CA ASP A 5 6.02 -10.86 9.73
C ASP A 5 6.38 -10.79 11.21
N ILE A 6 7.09 -9.74 11.60
CA ILE A 6 7.47 -9.49 12.98
C ILE A 6 6.27 -8.98 13.77
N TYR A 7 5.34 -8.28 13.13
CA TYR A 7 4.23 -7.58 13.78
C TYR A 7 2.89 -8.21 13.41
N LYS A 8 1.93 -8.18 14.34
CA LYS A 8 0.57 -8.68 14.14
C LYS A 8 -0.11 -7.91 13.02
N HIS A 9 -0.59 -8.65 12.03
CA HIS A 9 -1.27 -8.08 10.88
C HIS A 9 -2.43 -8.98 10.44
N LYS A 10 -3.39 -8.40 9.72
CA LYS A 10 -4.51 -9.09 9.08
C LYS A 10 -4.36 -8.95 7.57
N LEU A 11 -4.32 -10.06 6.84
CA LEU A 11 -4.41 -10.03 5.38
C LEU A 11 -5.82 -9.59 4.97
N LEU A 12 -5.91 -8.51 4.19
CA LEU A 12 -7.15 -8.01 3.60
C LEU A 12 -7.40 -8.62 2.22
N GLY A 13 -6.34 -8.90 1.47
CA GLY A 13 -6.44 -9.45 0.13
C GLY A 13 -5.14 -9.28 -0.64
N PHE A 14 -5.23 -9.37 -1.96
CA PHE A 14 -4.07 -9.25 -2.84
C PHE A 14 -4.33 -8.27 -3.98
N ILE A 15 -3.30 -7.56 -4.40
CA ILE A 15 -3.26 -6.85 -5.68
C ILE A 15 -2.37 -7.58 -6.67
N GLU A 16 -2.73 -7.54 -7.95
CA GLU A 16 -1.87 -8.05 -9.01
C GLU A 16 -0.81 -7.00 -9.38
N CYS A 17 0.43 -7.46 -9.55
CA CYS A 17 1.52 -6.69 -10.13
C CYS A 17 2.17 -7.58 -11.19
N PRO A 18 1.84 -7.40 -12.48
CA PRO A 18 2.18 -8.33 -13.55
C PRO A 18 3.64 -8.20 -13.99
N SER A 19 4.58 -8.19 -13.03
CA SER A 19 6.00 -8.15 -13.34
C SER A 19 6.44 -9.42 -14.06
N THR A 20 7.39 -9.26 -14.98
CA THR A 20 8.10 -10.39 -15.60
C THR A 20 9.05 -11.07 -14.64
N ASN A 21 9.41 -10.41 -13.54
CA ASN A 21 10.31 -10.90 -12.51
C ASN A 21 9.53 -11.42 -11.29
N SER A 22 10.03 -12.46 -10.64
CA SER A 22 9.44 -13.00 -9.40
C SER A 22 9.68 -12.06 -8.21
N PHE A 23 8.68 -11.89 -7.35
CA PHE A 23 8.82 -11.10 -6.11
C PHE A 23 9.52 -11.87 -4.97
N VAL A 24 9.50 -13.20 -5.04
CA VAL A 24 10.10 -14.14 -4.07
C VAL A 24 10.87 -15.20 -4.85
N ASP A 25 12.16 -15.37 -4.52
CA ASP A 25 13.09 -16.24 -5.25
C ASP A 25 12.71 -17.73 -5.18
N SER A 26 11.92 -18.14 -4.18
CA SER A 26 11.50 -19.54 -3.95
C SER A 26 10.11 -19.89 -4.50
N ASN A 27 9.34 -18.90 -4.99
CA ASN A 27 7.96 -19.10 -5.43
C ASN A 27 7.73 -18.42 -6.79
N GLU A 28 8.03 -19.15 -7.87
CA GLU A 28 8.05 -18.68 -9.28
C GLU A 28 6.67 -18.25 -9.85
N GLY A 29 5.60 -18.16 -9.05
CA GLY A 29 4.25 -17.93 -9.55
C GLY A 29 3.51 -16.71 -9.02
N THR A 30 3.93 -16.12 -7.90
CA THR A 30 3.11 -15.09 -7.25
C THR A 30 3.45 -13.72 -7.78
N ARG A 31 2.70 -13.26 -8.79
CA ARG A 31 2.60 -11.86 -9.24
C ARG A 31 1.64 -11.04 -8.39
N ARG A 32 1.49 -11.43 -7.12
CA ARG A 32 0.51 -10.88 -6.19
C ARG A 32 1.24 -10.25 -5.02
N ILE A 33 0.80 -9.06 -4.67
CA ILE A 33 1.26 -8.33 -3.50
C ILE A 33 0.12 -8.43 -2.47
N GLY A 34 0.42 -8.96 -1.29
CA GLY A 34 -0.53 -8.99 -0.19
C GLY A 34 -0.77 -7.58 0.33
N VAL A 35 -2.03 -7.29 0.63
CA VAL A 35 -2.48 -6.08 1.30
C VAL A 35 -2.88 -6.47 2.70
N TYR A 36 -2.22 -5.89 3.69
CA TYR A 36 -2.42 -6.22 5.10
C TYR A 36 -2.82 -4.96 5.87
N GLN A 37 -3.57 -5.16 6.94
CA GLN A 37 -3.82 -4.16 7.98
C GLN A 37 -2.94 -4.48 9.19
N LEU A 38 -2.19 -3.51 9.66
CA LEU A 38 -1.38 -3.63 10.87
C LEU A 38 -2.29 -3.62 12.11
N LEU A 39 -2.14 -4.59 13.01
CA LEU A 39 -2.99 -4.78 14.19
C LEU A 39 -2.32 -4.37 15.51
N GLU A 40 -1.09 -3.86 15.45
CA GLU A 40 -0.38 -3.33 16.61
C GLU A 40 0.55 -2.18 16.23
N ASN A 41 0.88 -1.31 17.19
CA ASN A 41 1.83 -0.24 16.94
C ASN A 41 3.26 -0.80 16.86
N ILE A 42 4.03 -0.30 15.90
CA ILE A 42 5.47 -0.59 15.86
C ILE A 42 6.17 0.26 16.93
N PRO A 43 7.08 -0.33 17.74
CA PRO A 43 7.80 0.41 18.77
C PRO A 43 8.57 1.61 18.20
N PRO A 44 8.61 2.75 18.92
CA PRO A 44 9.28 3.95 18.44
C PRO A 44 10.81 3.80 18.33
N ASP A 45 11.39 2.76 18.93
CA ASP A 45 12.80 2.42 18.86
C ASP A 45 13.16 1.45 17.72
N GLU A 46 12.17 0.98 16.94
CA GLU A 46 12.42 0.24 15.70
C GLU A 46 13.10 1.16 14.66
N LYS A 47 14.15 0.64 14.01
CA LYS A 47 15.02 1.42 13.13
C LYS A 47 14.72 1.22 11.65
N TYR A 48 14.16 0.07 11.29
CA TYR A 48 14.05 -0.37 9.91
C TYR A 48 12.62 -0.34 9.38
N PHE A 49 11.65 -0.19 10.27
CA PHE A 49 10.25 -0.24 9.94
C PHE A 49 9.47 0.67 10.89
N ASP A 50 8.42 1.32 10.39
CA ASP A 50 7.52 2.09 11.21
C ASP A 50 6.07 1.82 10.81
N GLY A 51 5.15 2.20 11.69
CA GLY A 51 3.72 2.07 11.45
C GLY A 51 2.91 2.07 12.73
N ARG A 52 1.65 2.42 12.57
CA ARG A 52 0.65 2.47 13.64
C ARG A 52 -0.44 1.45 13.37
N ILE A 53 -1.13 1.05 14.44
CA ILE A 53 -2.30 0.20 14.32
C ILE A 53 -3.30 0.80 13.31
N GLY A 54 -3.78 -0.02 12.38
CA GLY A 54 -4.68 0.38 11.31
C GLY A 54 -3.99 0.77 9.99
N ASP A 55 -2.68 1.01 9.99
CA ASP A 55 -1.91 1.29 8.76
C ASP A 55 -2.02 0.11 7.79
N ILE A 56 -1.98 0.43 6.50
CA ILE A 56 -1.97 -0.57 5.42
C ILE A 56 -0.54 -0.90 5.06
N LEU A 57 -0.25 -2.19 4.94
CA LEU A 57 1.04 -2.71 4.53
C LEU A 57 0.89 -3.47 3.21
N LEU A 58 1.76 -3.19 2.23
CA LEU A 58 1.86 -3.97 1.00
C LEU A 58 3.14 -4.81 1.04
N GLY A 59 3.02 -6.11 0.80
CA GLY A 59 4.17 -7.00 0.74
C GLY A 59 3.85 -8.32 0.03
N ALA A 60 4.76 -8.82 -0.78
CA ALA A 60 4.65 -10.15 -1.40
C ALA A 60 5.03 -11.30 -0.44
N GLY A 61 4.53 -12.50 -0.73
CA GLY A 61 4.96 -13.78 -0.15
C GLY A 61 4.82 -13.91 1.36
N ASN A 62 3.60 -14.11 1.89
CA ASN A 62 3.34 -14.25 3.34
C ASN A 62 4.06 -13.21 4.21
N GLY A 63 4.29 -12.01 3.68
CA GLY A 63 5.01 -10.94 4.35
C GLY A 63 6.50 -10.85 4.02
N GLU A 64 7.17 -11.85 3.42
CA GLU A 64 8.63 -11.97 3.20
C GLU A 64 9.28 -10.88 2.32
N ALA A 65 8.49 -10.07 1.61
CA ALA A 65 8.97 -8.97 0.78
C ALA A 65 8.99 -7.62 1.52
N PRO A 66 9.66 -6.58 0.98
CA PRO A 66 9.74 -5.28 1.61
C PRO A 66 8.36 -4.64 1.62
N ALA A 67 8.09 -3.98 2.73
CA ALA A 67 6.80 -3.38 3.00
C ALA A 67 6.68 -2.02 2.29
N PHE A 68 5.50 -1.72 1.77
CA PHE A 68 5.05 -0.35 1.58
C PHE A 68 4.02 -0.04 2.65
N ARG A 69 4.20 1.05 3.38
CA ARG A 69 3.24 1.49 4.38
C ARG A 69 2.40 2.63 3.82
N ILE A 70 1.10 2.58 4.07
CA ILE A 70 0.15 3.66 3.83
C ILE A 70 -0.54 3.96 5.15
N SER A 71 -0.42 5.19 5.63
CA SER A 71 -0.89 5.60 6.95
C SER A 71 -2.41 5.75 6.99
N ASN A 72 -3.04 5.18 8.01
CA ASN A 72 -4.47 5.30 8.24
C ASN A 72 -4.71 6.16 9.50
N PRO A 73 -5.51 7.25 9.47
CA PRO A 73 -6.38 7.72 8.37
C PRO A 73 -5.73 8.68 7.37
N ILE A 74 -4.52 9.15 7.65
CA ILE A 74 -3.94 10.33 6.98
C ILE A 74 -3.87 10.16 5.47
N ALA A 75 -3.42 9.01 4.95
CA ALA A 75 -3.31 8.80 3.51
C ALA A 75 -4.67 8.74 2.82
N PHE A 76 -5.65 8.10 3.44
CA PHE A 76 -7.01 8.07 2.89
C PHE A 76 -7.54 9.49 2.78
N GLN A 77 -7.45 10.27 3.85
CA GLN A 77 -7.88 11.67 3.83
C GLN A 77 -7.10 12.51 2.79
N PHE A 78 -5.78 12.33 2.71
CA PHE A 78 -4.93 13.03 1.74
C PHE A 78 -5.40 12.82 0.29
N PHE A 79 -5.83 11.60 -0.07
CA PHE A 79 -6.28 11.29 -1.43
C PHE A 79 -7.77 11.54 -1.68
N THR A 80 -8.58 11.79 -0.65
CA THR A 80 -10.04 11.93 -0.79
C THR A 80 -10.60 13.30 -0.45
N LEU A 81 -9.92 14.06 0.39
CA LEU A 81 -10.34 15.41 0.78
C LEU A 81 -10.08 16.41 -0.33
N ASN A 82 -10.93 17.43 -0.40
CA ASN A 82 -10.69 18.55 -1.30
C ASN A 82 -9.64 19.52 -0.71
N GLU A 83 -9.12 20.43 -1.54
CA GLU A 83 -8.08 21.39 -1.17
C GLU A 83 -8.47 22.27 0.05
N ALA A 84 -9.76 22.52 0.27
CA ALA A 84 -10.21 23.32 1.41
C ALA A 84 -10.19 22.54 2.74
N GLU A 85 -10.42 21.23 2.71
CA GLU A 85 -10.36 20.32 3.86
C GLU A 85 -8.94 19.83 4.15
N PHE A 86 -8.05 19.97 3.17
CA PHE A 86 -6.64 19.57 3.26
C PHE A 86 -5.86 20.33 4.35
N TYR A 87 -6.21 21.60 4.59
CA TYR A 87 -5.48 22.48 5.53
C TYR A 87 -5.49 21.96 6.98
N ASP A 88 -6.45 21.10 7.33
CA ASP A 88 -6.57 20.53 8.67
C ASP A 88 -5.79 19.20 8.83
N LEU A 89 -5.15 18.70 7.75
CA LEU A 89 -4.30 17.51 7.83
C LEU A 89 -2.93 17.84 8.39
N GLU A 90 -2.67 17.40 9.62
CA GLU A 90 -1.35 17.51 10.24
C GLU A 90 -0.42 16.38 9.76
N PHE A 91 0.51 16.71 8.87
CA PHE A 91 1.67 15.87 8.52
C PHE A 91 2.88 16.76 8.22
N ASP A 92 4.09 16.29 8.55
CA ASP A 92 5.32 17.07 8.33
C ASP A 92 5.92 16.80 6.95
N ASN A 93 5.74 15.58 6.44
CA ASN A 93 6.34 15.14 5.18
C ASN A 93 5.55 13.96 4.55
N LEU A 94 5.80 13.68 3.26
CA LEU A 94 5.12 12.58 2.55
C LEU A 94 5.35 11.21 3.20
N THR A 95 6.46 11.01 3.91
CA THR A 95 6.74 9.73 4.58
C THR A 95 5.80 9.45 5.75
N ASP A 96 5.15 10.50 6.29
CA ASP A 96 4.08 10.37 7.29
C ASP A 96 2.78 9.84 6.67
N ILE A 97 2.60 10.03 5.36
CA ILE A 97 1.43 9.60 4.59
C ILE A 97 1.65 8.19 4.04
N PHE A 98 2.79 7.95 3.39
CA PHE A 98 3.16 6.63 2.87
C PHE A 98 4.68 6.47 2.84
N LYS A 99 5.19 5.25 2.99
CA LYS A 99 6.63 5.00 3.05
C LYS A 99 7.01 3.66 2.44
N ALA A 100 7.97 3.68 1.52
CA ALA A 100 8.57 2.49 0.97
C ALA A 100 9.77 2.03 1.81
N PHE A 101 9.81 0.73 2.11
CA PHE A 101 10.95 0.06 2.75
C PHE A 101 11.70 -0.86 1.77
N TRP A 102 11.59 -0.56 0.47
CA TRP A 102 12.01 -1.45 -0.61
C TRP A 102 13.47 -1.18 -0.95
N SER A 103 14.22 -2.23 -1.30
CA SER A 103 15.56 -2.04 -1.88
C SER A 103 15.45 -1.57 -3.33
N PRO A 104 16.49 -0.91 -3.88
CA PRO A 104 16.49 -0.49 -5.29
C PRO A 104 16.14 -1.62 -6.27
N THR A 105 16.59 -2.86 -6.00
CA THR A 105 16.27 -4.04 -6.81
C THR A 105 14.77 -4.36 -6.77
N LYS A 106 14.14 -4.30 -5.59
CA LYS A 106 12.71 -4.56 -5.43
C LYS A 106 11.89 -3.48 -6.11
N SER A 107 12.30 -2.21 -6.00
CA SER A 107 11.66 -1.09 -6.69
C SER A 107 11.67 -1.29 -8.20
N TYR A 108 12.80 -1.72 -8.79
CA TYR A 108 12.86 -2.01 -10.23
C TYR A 108 11.83 -3.06 -10.68
N ILE A 109 11.74 -4.18 -9.96
CA ILE A 109 10.79 -5.28 -10.25
C ILE A 109 9.35 -4.77 -10.18
N LEU A 110 9.01 -4.06 -9.10
CA LEU A 110 7.65 -3.55 -8.87
C LEU A 110 7.26 -2.49 -9.91
N CYS A 111 8.15 -1.55 -10.21
CA CYS A 111 7.95 -0.54 -11.25
C CYS A 111 7.69 -1.17 -12.63
N GLU A 112 8.41 -2.22 -13.02
CA GLU A 112 8.18 -2.92 -14.30
C GLU A 112 6.78 -3.54 -14.38
N GLY A 113 6.26 -4.06 -13.26
CA GLY A 113 4.89 -4.54 -13.19
C GLY A 113 3.86 -3.41 -13.24
N PHE A 114 4.07 -2.34 -12.48
CA PHE A 114 3.13 -1.21 -12.41
C PHE A 114 3.07 -0.37 -13.68
N LEU A 115 4.14 -0.31 -14.48
CA LEU A 115 4.11 0.28 -15.82
C LEU A 115 3.00 -0.33 -16.69
N LYS A 116 2.73 -1.64 -16.54
CA LYS A 116 1.68 -2.35 -17.29
C LYS A 116 0.27 -2.07 -16.77
N LEU A 117 0.17 -1.49 -15.57
CA LEU A 117 -1.08 -1.09 -14.92
C LEU A 117 -1.33 0.42 -15.04
N GLY A 118 -0.56 1.12 -15.88
CA GLY A 118 -0.77 2.53 -16.21
C GLY A 118 -0.01 3.51 -15.32
N TRP A 119 0.89 3.06 -14.44
CA TRP A 119 1.88 3.95 -13.85
C TRP A 119 2.81 4.48 -14.95
N THR A 120 3.25 5.74 -14.83
CA THR A 120 4.21 6.37 -15.74
C THR A 120 5.38 6.93 -14.95
N VAL A 121 6.56 6.98 -15.57
CA VAL A 121 7.80 7.46 -14.93
C VAL A 121 7.78 8.96 -14.58
N GLU A 122 6.77 9.69 -15.05
CA GLU A 122 6.56 11.10 -14.72
C GLU A 122 5.90 11.29 -13.35
N THR A 123 5.29 10.22 -12.81
CA THR A 123 4.66 10.22 -11.48
C THR A 123 5.51 9.40 -10.52
N ASP A 124 5.69 9.91 -9.30
CA ASP A 124 6.33 9.18 -8.21
C ASP A 124 5.59 7.85 -7.95
N ILE A 125 6.31 6.73 -7.91
CA ILE A 125 5.68 5.41 -7.84
C ILE A 125 5.02 5.19 -6.47
N GLU A 126 5.65 5.67 -5.40
CA GLU A 126 5.10 5.60 -4.06
C GLU A 126 3.78 6.37 -3.96
N MET A 127 3.74 7.60 -4.50
CA MET A 127 2.51 8.39 -4.59
C MET A 127 1.42 7.67 -5.39
N TRP A 128 1.73 7.21 -6.61
CA TRP A 128 0.77 6.54 -7.48
C TRP A 128 0.21 5.27 -6.83
N LEU A 129 1.07 4.46 -6.20
CA LEU A 129 0.66 3.22 -5.57
C LEU A 129 -0.20 3.49 -4.33
N ALA A 130 0.16 4.46 -3.50
CA ALA A 130 -0.61 4.84 -2.32
C ALA A 130 -2.02 5.29 -2.71
N GLU A 131 -2.14 6.18 -3.69
CA GLU A 131 -3.43 6.67 -4.20
C GLU A 131 -4.31 5.52 -4.70
N ASN A 132 -3.75 4.68 -5.59
CA ASN A 132 -4.50 3.60 -6.22
C ASN A 132 -4.93 2.53 -5.21
N VAL A 133 -4.10 2.23 -4.20
CA VAL A 133 -4.49 1.31 -3.12
C VAL A 133 -5.57 1.92 -2.23
N CYS A 134 -5.49 3.20 -1.88
CA CYS A 134 -6.56 3.86 -1.14
C CYS A 134 -7.89 3.78 -1.90
N LYS A 135 -7.91 4.14 -3.19
CA LYS A 135 -9.10 4.04 -4.05
C LYS A 135 -9.64 2.61 -4.11
N LEU A 136 -8.75 1.63 -4.25
CA LEU A 136 -9.10 0.22 -4.28
C LEU A 136 -9.78 -0.22 -2.97
N LEU A 137 -9.20 0.12 -1.82
CA LEU A 137 -9.75 -0.29 -0.53
C LEU A 137 -11.08 0.40 -0.23
N ILE A 138 -11.24 1.70 -0.54
CA ILE A 138 -12.50 2.44 -0.40
C ILE A 138 -13.62 1.83 -1.27
N SER A 139 -13.27 1.26 -2.42
CA SER A 139 -14.24 0.66 -3.34
C SER A 139 -14.56 -0.80 -3.04
N THR A 140 -13.68 -1.53 -2.36
CA THR A 140 -13.78 -3.00 -2.22
C THR A 140 -13.87 -3.51 -0.78
N VAL A 141 -13.48 -2.73 0.23
CA VAL A 141 -13.47 -3.15 1.63
C VAL A 141 -14.36 -2.22 2.46
N ASP A 142 -15.43 -2.77 3.04
CA ASP A 142 -16.48 -2.02 3.74
C ASP A 142 -15.94 -1.08 4.83
N ASP A 143 -14.93 -1.52 5.60
CA ASP A 143 -14.30 -0.74 6.68
C ASP A 143 -13.70 0.60 6.18
N TYR A 144 -13.30 0.68 4.91
CA TYR A 144 -12.70 1.87 4.29
C TYR A 144 -13.71 2.71 3.51
N SER A 145 -14.96 2.26 3.40
CA SER A 145 -16.03 3.00 2.70
C SER A 145 -16.33 4.37 3.33
N ILE A 146 -15.96 4.57 4.60
CA ILE A 146 -16.09 5.82 5.34
C ILE A 146 -15.30 7.00 4.72
N TYR A 147 -14.26 6.72 3.93
CA TYR A 147 -13.46 7.74 3.25
C TYR A 147 -14.01 8.10 1.86
N ARG A 148 -15.12 7.48 1.43
CA ARG A 148 -15.73 7.80 0.14
C ARG A 148 -16.31 9.22 0.15
N THR A 149 -15.92 10.02 -0.83
CA THR A 149 -16.51 11.34 -1.09
C THR A 149 -17.17 11.36 -2.47
N GLU A 150 -18.16 12.25 -2.68
CA GLU A 150 -18.91 12.31 -3.94
C GLU A 150 -18.06 12.72 -5.15
N GLN A 151 -16.95 13.41 -4.90
CA GLN A 151 -16.06 13.96 -5.93
C GLN A 151 -14.89 13.02 -6.27
N LEU A 152 -14.70 11.96 -5.50
CA LEU A 152 -13.58 11.05 -5.67
C LEU A 152 -13.81 10.08 -6.82
N ASP A 153 -12.96 10.18 -7.85
CA ASP A 153 -12.84 9.11 -8.84
C ASP A 153 -12.13 7.90 -8.21
N LEU A 154 -12.89 6.84 -7.98
CA LEU A 154 -12.40 5.57 -7.45
C LEU A 154 -11.85 4.64 -8.54
N SER A 155 -11.72 5.10 -9.79
CA SER A 155 -11.13 4.31 -10.86
C SER A 155 -9.65 4.00 -10.55
N THR A 156 -9.31 2.73 -10.72
CA THR A 156 -7.94 2.22 -10.63
C THR A 156 -7.80 1.00 -11.52
N ASN A 157 -6.60 0.80 -12.09
CA ASN A 157 -6.27 -0.41 -12.84
C ASN A 157 -5.80 -1.55 -11.93
N LEU A 158 -5.69 -1.32 -10.61
CA LEU A 158 -5.39 -2.38 -9.66
C LEU A 158 -6.60 -3.33 -9.53
N SER A 159 -6.32 -4.62 -9.57
CA SER A 159 -7.32 -5.67 -9.30
C SER A 159 -7.15 -6.17 -7.87
N PHE A 160 -8.25 -6.30 -7.13
CA PHE A 160 -8.26 -6.81 -5.75
C PHE A 160 -8.81 -8.23 -5.68
N PHE A 161 -8.12 -9.12 -4.97
CA PHE A 161 -8.55 -10.48 -4.67
C PHE A 161 -8.70 -10.62 -3.16
N ASP A 162 -9.94 -10.64 -2.68
CA ASP A 162 -10.23 -10.88 -1.27
C ASP A 162 -9.84 -12.32 -0.87
N VAL A 163 -9.53 -12.50 0.42
CA VAL A 163 -9.20 -13.80 1.03
C VAL A 163 -10.46 -14.58 1.41
N THR A 164 -11.65 -14.01 1.21
CA THR A 164 -12.93 -14.66 1.47
C THR A 164 -13.17 -15.84 0.50
N ASN A 165 -12.93 -17.05 1.01
CA ASN A 165 -13.63 -18.27 0.60
C ASN A 165 -14.91 -18.41 1.43
#